data_AF-A0A957R7T0-F1
#
_entry.id   AF-A0A957R7T0-F1
#
_cell.length_a   1.000
_cell.length_b   1.000
_cell.length_c   1.000
_cell.angle_alpha   90.00
_cell.angle_beta   90.00
_cell.angle_gamma   90.00
#
_symmetry.space_group_name_H-M   'P 1'
#
loop_
_entity.id
_entity.type
_entity.pdbx_description
1 polymer ?
#
loop_
_entity_poly.entity_id
_entity_poly.type
_entity_poly.pdbx_seq_one_letter_code
_entity_poly.pdbx_strand_id
1 'polypeptide(L)'
;MSIPLLWQEVIWQSDWGSYLGHDMTGHAVVDGGLLSNFPIALFISNAPPVKEVMGESATRDRILGMLIDENEALGDDLPGDEPSAGPTAELSSLLIVKRIQRLMDTALHANDMLYADRLEKMVLRLPAKGYGTTEFNMTDARRDALVTAGRRHARDYFLQNASMVLSAADERLTEDESQQIDKIATRMLR
;
A
#
# COMPACT_ATOMS: atom_id res chain seq x y z
N MET A 1 -3.15 9.37 10.78
CA MET A 1 -3.88 8.18 10.31
C MET A 1 -5.22 8.18 11.02
N SER A 2 -6.23 8.85 10.45
CA SER A 2 -7.57 8.97 11.04
C SER A 2 -8.40 7.72 10.71
N ILE A 3 -7.98 6.55 11.22
CA ILE A 3 -8.66 5.29 10.89
C ILE A 3 -10.03 5.32 11.56
N PRO A 4 -11.13 5.20 10.79
CA PRO A 4 -12.47 5.31 11.35
C PRO A 4 -12.69 4.31 12.48
N LEU A 5 -13.51 4.72 13.44
CA LEU A 5 -13.87 3.93 14.63
C LEU A 5 -12.72 3.71 15.64
N LEU A 6 -11.48 4.07 15.27
CA LEU A 6 -10.30 3.99 16.15
C LEU A 6 -9.79 5.38 16.54
N TRP A 7 -9.74 6.32 15.60
CA TRP A 7 -9.32 7.71 15.84
C TRP A 7 -10.37 8.71 15.39
N GLN A 8 -10.36 9.88 16.02
CA GLN A 8 -11.17 11.01 15.61
C GLN A 8 -10.77 11.46 14.20
N GLU A 9 -11.77 11.68 13.35
CA GLU A 9 -11.58 12.27 12.03
C GLU A 9 -11.10 13.71 12.13
N VAL A 10 -10.32 14.13 11.13
CA VAL A 10 -9.82 15.50 11.08
C VAL A 10 -10.78 16.33 10.25
N ILE A 11 -11.42 17.32 10.86
CA ILE A 11 -12.31 18.24 10.14
C ILE A 11 -11.49 19.36 9.53
N TRP A 12 -11.61 19.54 8.22
CA TRP A 12 -10.93 20.62 7.50
C TRP A 12 -11.40 21.99 7.99
N GLN A 13 -10.45 22.81 8.42
CA GLN A 13 -10.73 24.14 8.97
C GLN A 13 -10.66 25.20 7.88
N SER A 14 -11.46 26.25 8.00
CA SER A 14 -11.52 27.33 7.01
C SER A 14 -10.20 28.10 6.87
N ASP A 15 -9.41 28.18 7.95
CA ASP A 15 -8.12 28.86 7.97
C ASP A 15 -7.01 28.09 7.22
N TRP A 16 -7.23 26.81 6.90
CA TRP A 16 -6.31 26.01 6.07
C TRP A 16 -6.42 26.33 4.58
N GLY A 17 -7.49 27.04 4.18
CA GLY A 17 -7.75 27.44 2.80
C GLY A 17 -8.36 26.33 1.95
N SER A 18 -8.37 26.55 0.63
CA SER A 18 -8.93 25.63 -0.35
C SER A 18 -7.97 24.51 -0.71
N TYR A 19 -8.49 23.30 -0.93
CA TYR A 19 -7.74 22.19 -1.52
C TYR A 19 -8.00 22.17 -3.04
N LEU A 20 -6.95 22.34 -3.85
CA LEU A 20 -7.06 22.41 -5.32
C LEU A 20 -8.14 23.40 -5.82
N GLY A 21 -8.27 24.54 -5.13
CA GLY A 21 -9.27 25.56 -5.44
C GLY A 21 -10.70 25.24 -4.96
N HIS A 22 -10.93 24.08 -4.34
CA HIS A 22 -12.20 23.71 -3.74
C HIS A 22 -12.22 24.05 -2.24
N ASP A 23 -13.34 24.62 -1.78
CA ASP A 23 -13.55 24.81 -0.34
C ASP A 23 -13.88 23.47 0.31
N MET A 24 -13.00 23.04 1.20
CA MET A 24 -13.13 21.78 1.94
C MET A 24 -13.63 22.00 3.37
N THR A 25 -13.91 23.24 3.79
CA THR A 25 -14.31 23.55 5.17
C THR A 25 -15.44 22.64 5.65
N GLY A 26 -15.27 22.03 6.83
CA GLY A 26 -16.26 21.13 7.43
C GLY A 26 -16.26 19.70 6.88
N HIS A 27 -15.48 19.37 5.85
CA HIS A 27 -15.33 18.00 5.37
C HIS A 27 -14.44 17.20 6.33
N ALA A 28 -14.78 15.92 6.53
CA ALA A 28 -14.01 14.98 7.33
C ALA A 28 -12.92 14.31 6.51
N VAL A 29 -11.68 14.38 7.00
CA VAL A 29 -10.51 13.70 6.46
C VAL A 29 -10.27 12.43 7.28
N VAL A 30 -10.38 11.29 6.59
CA VAL A 30 -10.20 9.95 7.14
C VAL A 30 -8.96 9.28 6.54
N ASP A 31 -8.53 8.20 7.15
CA ASP A 31 -7.41 7.41 6.65
C ASP A 31 -7.67 6.84 5.24
N GLY A 32 -6.65 6.93 4.38
CA GLY A 32 -6.73 6.48 2.99
C GLY A 32 -6.92 4.96 2.83
N GLY A 33 -6.68 4.19 3.89
CA GLY A 33 -6.84 2.73 3.86
C GLY A 33 -8.27 2.22 3.64
N LEU A 34 -9.27 3.09 3.70
CA LEU A 34 -10.65 2.76 3.31
C LEU A 34 -10.86 2.73 1.80
N LEU A 35 -10.09 3.54 1.06
CA LEU A 35 -10.27 3.77 -0.38
C LEU A 35 -9.18 3.08 -1.20
N SER A 36 -7.92 3.11 -0.77
CA SER A 36 -6.82 2.37 -1.39
C SER A 36 -5.62 2.24 -0.44
N ASN A 37 -5.37 1.04 0.09
CA ASN A 37 -4.20 0.76 0.95
C ASN A 37 -2.88 0.66 0.18
N PHE A 38 -2.92 0.61 -1.15
CA PHE A 38 -1.72 0.43 -1.98
C PHE A 38 -1.78 1.25 -3.27
N PRO A 39 -1.69 2.59 -3.19
CA PRO A 39 -1.93 3.48 -4.33
C PRO A 39 -0.72 3.59 -5.27
N ILE A 40 -0.06 2.48 -5.58
CA ILE A 40 1.15 2.47 -6.45
C ILE A 40 0.86 3.13 -7.81
N ALA A 41 -0.36 2.98 -8.33
CA ALA A 41 -0.81 3.62 -9.57
C ALA A 41 -0.69 5.15 -9.55
N LEU A 42 -0.92 5.81 -8.40
CA LEU A 42 -0.75 7.27 -8.29
C LEU A 42 0.71 7.70 -8.48
N PHE A 43 1.67 6.84 -8.14
CA PHE A 43 3.10 7.16 -8.23
C PHE A 43 3.68 6.92 -9.62
N ILE A 44 3.13 5.96 -10.39
CA ILE A 44 3.58 5.64 -11.76
C ILE A 44 2.76 6.33 -12.85
N SER A 45 1.62 6.94 -12.51
CA SER A 45 0.75 7.64 -13.46
C SER A 45 1.34 8.95 -13.99
N ASN A 46 0.99 9.26 -15.24
CA ASN A 46 1.26 10.52 -15.94
C ASN A 46 0.01 11.35 -16.21
N ALA A 47 -1.16 10.91 -15.73
CA ALA A 47 -2.41 11.63 -15.92
C ALA A 47 -2.32 13.06 -15.36
N PRO A 48 -2.72 14.10 -16.11
CA PRO A 48 -2.64 15.48 -15.64
C PRO A 48 -3.30 15.72 -14.26
N PRO A 49 -4.51 15.18 -13.97
CA PRO A 49 -5.12 15.34 -12.64
C PRO A 49 -4.29 14.69 -11.53
N VAL A 50 -3.56 13.62 -11.82
CA VAL A 50 -2.69 12.94 -10.85
C VAL A 50 -1.43 13.75 -10.60
N LYS A 51 -0.84 14.34 -11.65
CA LYS A 51 0.31 15.24 -11.51
C LYS A 51 -0.02 16.51 -10.74
N GLU A 52 -1.24 17.02 -10.86
CA GLU A 52 -1.72 18.17 -10.10
C GLU A 52 -1.74 17.89 -8.59
N VAL A 53 -2.12 16.65 -8.20
CA VAL A 53 -2.17 16.21 -6.80
C VAL A 53 -0.80 15.77 -6.28
N MET A 54 -0.11 14.92 -7.04
CA MET A 54 1.10 14.19 -6.62
C MET A 54 2.40 14.92 -7.00
N GLY A 55 2.31 15.96 -7.84
CA GLY A 55 3.46 16.65 -8.42
C GLY A 55 4.06 15.93 -9.63
N GLU A 56 5.06 16.56 -10.24
CA GLU A 56 5.87 15.92 -11.28
C GLU A 56 6.85 14.92 -10.65
N SER A 57 6.71 13.64 -10.98
CA SER A 57 7.61 12.61 -10.46
C SER A 57 8.83 12.44 -11.37
N ALA A 58 9.98 12.93 -10.91
CA ALA A 58 11.27 12.77 -11.60
C ALA A 58 11.85 11.33 -11.50
N THR A 59 11.20 10.44 -10.73
CA THR A 59 11.73 9.12 -10.35
C THR A 59 10.67 8.02 -10.44
N ARG A 60 9.79 8.09 -11.44
CA ARG A 60 8.70 7.10 -11.66
C ARG A 60 9.22 5.68 -11.87
N ASP A 61 10.43 5.53 -12.39
CA ASP A 61 11.04 4.22 -12.61
C ASP A 61 11.78 3.67 -11.37
N ARG A 62 11.71 4.39 -10.25
CA ARG A 62 12.39 4.05 -8.97
C ARG A 62 11.39 3.97 -7.83
N ILE A 63 10.27 3.28 -8.08
CA ILE A 63 9.22 3.07 -7.10
C ILE A 63 9.33 1.66 -6.54
N LEU A 64 9.39 1.55 -5.22
CA LEU A 64 9.29 0.31 -4.48
C LEU A 64 8.03 0.38 -3.62
N GLY A 65 7.08 -0.49 -3.91
CA GLY A 65 5.94 -0.72 -3.04
C GLY A 65 6.34 -1.65 -1.89
N MET A 66 5.94 -1.33 -0.67
CA MET A 66 6.15 -2.20 0.49
C MET A 66 4.78 -2.59 1.05
N LEU A 67 4.46 -3.88 0.96
CA LEU A 67 3.17 -4.42 1.38
C LEU A 67 3.37 -5.25 2.65
N ILE A 68 2.63 -4.93 3.70
CA ILE A 68 2.53 -5.79 4.88
C ILE A 68 1.57 -6.93 4.55
N ASP A 69 2.03 -8.18 4.57
CA ASP A 69 1.27 -9.37 4.21
C ASP A 69 0.95 -10.21 5.46
N GLU A 70 -0.30 -10.12 5.91
CA GLU A 70 -0.82 -10.87 7.06
C GLU A 70 -1.00 -12.37 6.78
N ASN A 71 -0.78 -12.83 5.54
CA ASN A 71 -0.85 -14.25 5.20
C ASN A 71 0.53 -14.93 5.19
N GLU A 72 1.59 -14.13 5.11
CA GLU A 72 2.97 -14.61 5.00
C GLU A 72 3.61 -14.73 6.39
N ALA A 73 4.07 -15.94 6.70
CA ALA A 73 4.69 -16.29 7.98
C ALA A 73 6.07 -15.64 8.12
N LEU A 74 6.50 -15.35 9.35
CA LEU A 74 7.81 -14.72 9.59
C LEU A 74 8.98 -15.65 9.28
N GLY A 75 8.72 -16.96 9.28
CA GLY A 75 9.68 -18.05 9.15
C GLY A 75 9.77 -18.89 10.42
N ASP A 76 10.09 -20.18 10.27
CA ASP A 76 10.04 -21.19 11.35
C ASP A 76 10.96 -20.89 12.55
N ASP A 77 11.94 -20.01 12.38
CA ASP A 77 12.94 -19.65 13.40
C ASP A 77 12.56 -18.42 14.24
N LEU A 78 11.47 -17.72 13.89
CA LEU A 78 11.03 -16.52 14.59
C LEU A 78 9.72 -16.77 15.34
N PRO A 79 9.64 -16.43 16.64
CA PRO A 79 8.39 -16.51 17.37
C PRO A 79 7.45 -15.40 16.88
N GLY A 80 6.21 -15.72 16.51
CA GLY A 80 5.23 -14.66 16.23
C GLY A 80 4.02 -15.02 15.38
N ASP A 81 3.99 -16.18 14.72
CA ASP A 81 2.86 -16.56 13.86
C ASP A 81 1.56 -16.87 14.63
N GLU A 82 1.64 -16.99 15.95
CA GLU A 82 0.46 -17.15 16.82
C GLU A 82 -0.45 -15.91 16.73
N PRO A 83 -1.77 -16.11 16.56
CA PRO A 83 -2.72 -15.01 16.49
C PRO A 83 -2.67 -14.12 17.74
N SER A 84 -2.68 -12.80 17.51
CA SER A 84 -2.89 -11.83 18.59
C SER A 84 -4.22 -12.12 19.30
N ALA A 85 -4.18 -12.42 20.60
CA ALA A 85 -5.36 -12.74 21.41
C ALA A 85 -6.15 -11.45 21.72
N GLY A 86 -6.93 -10.96 20.75
CA GLY A 86 -7.76 -9.76 20.90
C GLY A 86 -9.04 -9.81 20.05
N PRO A 87 -10.23 -9.57 20.63
CA PRO A 87 -11.52 -9.68 19.93
C PRO A 87 -11.71 -8.65 18.79
N THR A 88 -10.90 -7.60 18.75
CA THR A 88 -10.90 -6.59 17.68
C THR A 88 -10.03 -6.96 16.48
N ALA A 89 -8.99 -7.78 16.67
CA ALA A 89 -8.02 -8.12 15.63
C ALA A 89 -8.61 -9.03 14.55
N GLU A 90 -9.51 -9.95 14.91
CA GLU A 90 -10.12 -10.91 13.98
C GLU A 90 -11.18 -10.29 13.06
N LEU A 91 -11.94 -9.30 13.53
CA LEU A 91 -13.06 -8.73 12.77
C LEU A 91 -12.59 -7.71 11.71
N SER A 92 -11.55 -6.93 12.01
CA SER A 92 -10.99 -5.92 11.10
C SER A 92 -10.05 -6.50 10.05
N SER A 93 -9.19 -7.46 10.43
CA SER A 93 -8.25 -8.12 9.50
C SER A 93 -8.99 -8.88 8.38
N LEU A 94 -10.00 -9.68 8.74
CA LEU A 94 -10.73 -10.50 7.76
C LEU A 94 -11.57 -9.69 6.77
N LEU A 95 -12.09 -8.52 7.14
CA LEU A 95 -12.91 -7.71 6.25
C LEU A 95 -12.06 -6.78 5.38
N ILE A 96 -10.99 -6.22 5.94
CA ILE A 96 -10.11 -5.27 5.24
C ILE A 96 -9.16 -6.03 4.31
N VAL A 97 -8.52 -7.12 4.74
CA VAL A 97 -7.65 -7.95 3.89
C VAL A 97 -8.44 -8.61 2.78
N LYS A 98 -9.61 -9.18 3.05
CA LYS A 98 -10.46 -9.73 1.97
C LYS A 98 -10.93 -8.66 1.01
N ARG A 99 -11.07 -7.40 1.45
CA ARG A 99 -11.43 -6.28 0.56
C ARG A 99 -10.21 -5.80 -0.22
N ILE A 100 -9.01 -5.78 0.35
CA ILE A 100 -7.75 -5.47 -0.36
C ILE A 100 -7.44 -6.56 -1.38
N GLN A 101 -7.44 -7.83 -0.99
CA GLN A 101 -7.30 -8.97 -1.92
C GLN A 101 -8.38 -8.90 -2.97
N ARG A 102 -9.67 -8.75 -2.62
CA ARG A 102 -10.72 -8.63 -3.65
C ARG A 102 -10.59 -7.38 -4.50
N LEU A 103 -10.06 -6.26 -4.03
CA LEU A 103 -9.87 -5.05 -4.85
C LEU A 103 -8.61 -5.16 -5.72
N MET A 104 -7.54 -5.76 -5.21
CA MET A 104 -6.34 -6.11 -5.96
C MET A 104 -6.71 -7.16 -7.00
N ASP A 105 -7.27 -8.29 -6.61
CA ASP A 105 -7.80 -9.33 -7.49
C ASP A 105 -8.82 -8.74 -8.46
N THR A 106 -9.77 -7.89 -8.04
CA THR A 106 -10.72 -7.30 -9.01
C THR A 106 -10.04 -6.30 -9.95
N ALA A 107 -9.09 -5.48 -9.48
CA ALA A 107 -8.36 -4.53 -10.32
C ALA A 107 -7.33 -5.22 -11.25
N LEU A 108 -6.75 -6.33 -10.81
CA LEU A 108 -5.80 -7.18 -11.53
C LEU A 108 -6.51 -8.15 -12.49
N HIS A 109 -7.69 -8.66 -12.12
CA HIS A 109 -8.43 -9.70 -12.83
C HIS A 109 -9.51 -9.12 -13.77
N ALA A 110 -10.02 -7.90 -13.54
CA ALA A 110 -10.93 -7.23 -14.47
C ALA A 110 -10.23 -6.46 -15.60
N ASN A 111 -8.88 -6.42 -15.66
CA ASN A 111 -8.15 -5.53 -16.58
C ASN A 111 -6.79 -6.09 -17.10
N ASP A 112 -6.59 -7.41 -17.03
CA ASP A 112 -5.57 -8.23 -17.71
C ASP A 112 -4.10 -8.35 -17.19
N MET A 113 -3.65 -9.60 -17.29
CA MET A 113 -2.47 -10.34 -16.78
C MET A 113 -1.06 -9.83 -17.12
N LEU A 114 -0.88 -8.65 -17.74
CA LEU A 114 0.46 -8.20 -18.17
C LEU A 114 1.20 -7.33 -17.13
N TYR A 115 0.47 -6.68 -16.23
CA TYR A 115 1.02 -5.78 -15.21
C TYR A 115 1.36 -6.47 -13.89
N ALA A 116 0.72 -7.62 -13.64
CA ALA A 116 0.87 -8.35 -12.38
C ALA A 116 2.34 -8.66 -12.13
N ASP A 117 3.05 -9.24 -13.09
CA ASP A 117 4.47 -9.59 -12.96
C ASP A 117 5.37 -8.37 -12.70
N ARG A 118 5.15 -7.24 -13.38
CA ARG A 118 6.00 -6.05 -13.23
C ARG A 118 5.72 -5.32 -11.92
N LEU A 119 4.45 -5.12 -11.58
CA LEU A 119 4.06 -4.54 -10.30
C LEU A 119 4.46 -5.46 -9.16
N GLU A 120 4.27 -6.77 -9.28
CA GLU A 120 4.72 -7.77 -8.30
C GLU A 120 6.22 -7.69 -8.07
N LYS A 121 7.01 -7.56 -9.14
CA LYS A 121 8.47 -7.33 -9.02
C LYS A 121 8.82 -5.99 -8.37
N MET A 122 7.94 -4.98 -8.40
CA MET A 122 8.12 -3.69 -7.71
C MET A 122 7.57 -3.70 -6.28
N VAL A 123 7.01 -4.82 -5.81
CA VAL A 123 6.40 -4.94 -4.49
C VAL A 123 7.20 -5.87 -3.61
N LEU A 124 7.83 -5.31 -2.58
CA LEU A 124 8.37 -6.05 -1.46
C LEU A 124 7.24 -6.43 -0.52
N ARG A 125 6.97 -7.73 -0.37
CA ARG A 125 6.07 -8.27 0.67
C ARG A 125 6.83 -8.46 1.98
N LEU A 126 6.23 -7.98 3.06
CA LEU A 126 6.77 -8.04 4.41
C LEU A 126 5.85 -8.97 5.23
N PRO A 127 6.36 -10.07 5.78
CA PRO A 127 5.54 -11.03 6.51
C PRO A 127 5.02 -10.43 7.82
N ALA A 128 3.74 -10.66 8.09
CA ALA A 128 3.08 -10.23 9.33
C ALA A 128 2.00 -11.20 9.79
N LYS A 129 2.03 -12.47 9.36
CA LYS A 129 1.05 -13.46 9.80
C LYS A 129 1.00 -13.58 11.32
N GLY A 130 -0.22 -13.61 11.85
CA GLY A 130 -0.48 -13.68 13.28
C GLY A 130 -0.45 -12.31 13.99
N TYR A 131 0.05 -11.24 13.34
CA TYR A 131 0.10 -9.90 13.92
C TYR A 131 -1.21 -9.15 13.68
N GLY A 132 -1.76 -8.56 14.75
CA GLY A 132 -2.97 -7.76 14.64
C GLY A 132 -2.68 -6.34 14.14
N THR A 133 -3.59 -5.78 13.33
CA THR A 133 -3.52 -4.37 12.86
C THR A 133 -3.56 -3.34 13.99
N THR A 134 -4.07 -3.72 15.17
CA THR A 134 -4.23 -2.87 16.35
C THR A 134 -3.59 -3.49 17.60
N GLU A 135 -2.42 -4.11 17.44
CA GLU A 135 -1.67 -4.71 18.56
C GLU A 135 -0.82 -3.66 19.30
N PHE A 136 -1.48 -2.76 20.04
CA PHE A 136 -0.81 -1.65 20.75
C PHE A 136 0.08 -2.10 21.93
N ASN A 137 -0.17 -3.29 22.48
CA ASN A 137 0.59 -3.86 23.60
C ASN A 137 1.54 -4.98 23.16
N MET A 138 2.11 -4.86 21.96
CA MET A 138 3.08 -5.81 21.43
C MET A 138 4.33 -5.86 22.32
N THR A 139 4.76 -7.07 22.68
CA THR A 139 5.99 -7.26 23.45
C THR A 139 7.21 -6.89 22.61
N ASP A 140 8.31 -6.47 23.27
CA ASP A 140 9.56 -6.16 22.57
C ASP A 140 10.04 -7.34 21.72
N ALA A 141 9.99 -8.56 22.26
CA ALA A 141 10.39 -9.77 21.53
C ALA A 141 9.57 -9.99 20.24
N ARG A 142 8.27 -9.72 20.29
CA ARG A 142 7.37 -9.87 19.15
C ARG A 142 7.59 -8.77 18.11
N ARG A 143 7.77 -7.51 18.54
CA ARG A 143 8.16 -6.41 17.65
C ARG A 143 9.49 -6.72 16.95
N ASP A 144 10.47 -7.19 17.71
CA ASP A 144 11.80 -7.47 17.19
C ASP A 144 11.79 -8.65 16.19
N ALA A 145 10.93 -9.66 16.42
CA ALA A 145 10.67 -10.73 15.45
C ALA A 145 10.09 -10.19 14.14
N LEU A 146 9.07 -9.32 14.20
CA LEU A 146 8.46 -8.68 13.02
C LEU A 146 9.49 -7.87 12.22
N VAL A 147 10.27 -7.02 12.90
CA VAL A 147 11.31 -6.20 12.27
C VAL A 147 12.41 -7.08 11.66
N THR A 148 12.80 -8.16 12.35
CA THR A 148 13.82 -9.08 11.86
C THR A 148 13.35 -9.82 10.61
N ALA A 149 12.10 -10.30 10.59
CA ALA A 149 11.51 -10.95 9.43
C ALA A 149 11.42 -10.00 8.23
N GLY A 150 10.96 -8.76 8.45
CA GLY A 150 10.90 -7.74 7.42
C GLY A 150 12.27 -7.39 6.84
N ARG A 151 13.30 -7.24 7.68
CA ARG A 151 14.68 -7.02 7.22
C ARG A 151 15.22 -8.18 6.38
N ARG A 152 14.90 -9.41 6.79
CA ARG A 152 15.29 -10.63 6.05
C ARG A 152 14.66 -10.65 4.66
N HIS A 153 13.33 -10.43 4.58
CA HIS A 153 12.61 -10.40 3.31
C HIS A 153 13.09 -9.27 2.41
N ALA A 154 13.32 -8.07 2.97
CA ALA A 154 13.90 -6.96 2.22
C ALA A 154 15.27 -7.32 1.64
N ARG A 155 16.16 -7.89 2.44
CA ARG A 155 17.49 -8.33 1.99
C ARG A 155 17.37 -9.35 0.87
N ASP A 156 16.57 -10.39 1.05
CA ASP A 156 16.44 -11.48 0.10
C ASP A 156 15.82 -10.99 -1.22
N TYR A 157 14.81 -10.12 -1.15
CA TYR A 157 14.25 -9.41 -2.29
C TYR A 157 15.32 -8.59 -3.04
N PHE A 158 16.12 -7.77 -2.34
CA PHE A 158 17.16 -6.97 -3.01
C PHE A 158 18.29 -7.81 -3.59
N LEU A 159 18.63 -8.96 -2.99
CA LEU A 159 19.63 -9.89 -3.53
C LEU A 159 19.11 -10.57 -4.81
N GLN A 160 17.86 -11.01 -4.81
CA GLN A 160 17.22 -11.66 -5.96
C GLN A 160 16.96 -10.68 -7.11
N ASN A 161 16.70 -9.40 -6.78
CA ASN A 161 16.34 -8.36 -7.75
C ASN A 161 17.46 -7.32 -7.95
N ALA A 162 18.71 -7.63 -7.57
CA ALA A 162 19.84 -6.70 -7.59
C ALA A 162 20.12 -6.10 -8.98
N SER A 163 19.85 -6.86 -10.05
CA SER A 163 19.97 -6.40 -11.45
C SER A 163 18.79 -5.53 -11.91
N MET A 164 17.60 -5.69 -11.30
CA MET A 164 16.36 -5.00 -11.69
C MET A 164 16.22 -3.60 -11.07
N VAL A 165 16.77 -3.36 -9.88
CA VAL A 165 16.87 -1.99 -9.32
C VAL A 165 17.65 -1.06 -10.26
N LEU A 166 18.50 -1.63 -11.12
CA LEU A 166 19.27 -0.92 -12.14
C LEU A 166 18.58 -0.93 -13.52
N SER A 167 17.79 -1.95 -13.88
CA SER A 167 17.18 -2.09 -15.22
C SER A 167 15.73 -1.62 -15.34
N ALA A 168 14.96 -1.53 -14.25
CA ALA A 168 13.59 -0.99 -14.28
C ALA A 168 13.52 0.47 -14.77
N ALA A 169 14.66 1.16 -14.74
CA ALA A 169 14.88 2.49 -15.31
C ALA A 169 14.91 2.55 -16.84
N ASP A 170 15.07 1.43 -17.56
CA ASP A 170 15.22 1.41 -19.04
C ASP A 170 14.02 0.81 -19.79
N GLU A 171 13.17 0.01 -19.14
CA GLU A 171 11.97 -0.55 -19.78
C GLU A 171 10.80 0.43 -19.66
N ARG A 172 10.59 1.28 -20.67
CA ARG A 172 9.41 2.16 -20.73
C ARG A 172 8.12 1.34 -20.74
N LEU A 173 7.12 1.81 -19.99
CA LEU A 173 5.74 1.35 -20.16
C LEU A 173 5.33 1.54 -21.62
N THR A 174 4.61 0.57 -22.16
CA THR A 174 3.92 0.74 -23.44
C THR A 174 2.83 1.81 -23.31
N GLU A 175 2.35 2.29 -24.45
CA GLU A 175 1.30 3.31 -24.50
C GLU A 175 0.01 2.83 -23.82
N ASP A 176 -0.41 1.59 -24.12
CA ASP A 176 -1.60 0.97 -23.53
C ASP A 176 -1.47 0.83 -22.01
N GLU A 177 -0.27 0.47 -21.55
CA GLU A 177 0.06 0.36 -20.13
C GLU A 177 -0.04 1.70 -19.39
N SER A 178 0.50 2.75 -19.99
CA SER A 178 0.44 4.09 -19.43
C SER A 178 -1.00 4.60 -19.33
N GLN A 179 -1.81 4.39 -20.37
CA GLN A 179 -3.22 4.81 -20.39
C GLN A 179 -4.07 4.09 -19.34
N GLN A 180 -3.81 2.81 -19.13
CA GLN A 180 -4.54 2.01 -18.14
C GLN A 180 -4.22 2.43 -16.71
N ILE A 181 -2.94 2.63 -16.41
CA ILE A 181 -2.47 3.18 -15.12
C ILE A 181 -3.13 4.53 -14.86
N ASP A 182 -3.14 5.41 -15.85
CA ASP A 182 -3.72 6.75 -15.75
C ASP A 182 -5.22 6.70 -15.46
N LYS A 183 -5.94 5.75 -16.05
CA LYS A 183 -7.37 5.53 -15.79
C LYS A 183 -7.63 5.06 -14.36
N ILE A 184 -6.82 4.14 -13.84
CA ILE A 184 -6.91 3.65 -12.46
C ILE A 184 -6.60 4.78 -11.48
N ALA A 185 -5.48 5.47 -11.69
CA ALA A 185 -5.02 6.57 -10.84
C ALA A 185 -6.04 7.73 -10.81
N THR A 186 -6.59 8.12 -11.96
CA THR A 186 -7.61 9.17 -12.03
C THR A 186 -8.91 8.78 -11.30
N ARG A 187 -9.28 7.49 -11.29
CA ARG A 187 -10.44 7.00 -10.52
C ARG A 187 -10.19 7.05 -9.02
N MET A 188 -8.95 6.88 -8.56
CA MET A 188 -8.61 6.99 -7.14
C MET A 188 -8.73 8.42 -6.59
N LEU A 189 -8.72 9.44 -7.46
CA LEU A 189 -8.87 10.85 -7.08
C LEU A 189 -10.32 11.34 -7.06
N ARG A 190 -11.29 10.49 -7.40
CA ARG A 190 -12.73 10.81 -7.44
C ARG A 190 -13.45 10.11 -6.32
#